data_AF-A0A969Q611-F1
#
_entry.id   AF-A0A969Q611-F1
#
_cell.length_a   1.000
_cell.length_b   1.000
_cell.length_c   1.000
_cell.angle_alpha   90.00
_cell.angle_beta   90.00
_cell.angle_gamma   90.00
#
_symmetry.space_group_name_H-M   'P 1'
#
loop_
_entity.id
_entity.type
_entity.pdbx_description
1 polymer ?
#
loop_
_entity_poly.entity_id
_entity_poly.type
_entity_poly.pdbx_seq_one_letter_code
_entity_poly.pdbx_strand_id
1 'polypeptide(L)'
;SNSPCTSQTALSLQVAQEYLLRQHQLQGEFTSNDRFRLGKTLFQRISSNDGGYQTAESEGYQILLNYRSYRSPLDIAPTVTLKQVLKGQVKPEVVKDRIVLIGVTAASGASDFVSTPYSTEGKTHQQMPGVIAQAQMVSQILSAVLDGRPLLSVWTFWEEVLWIWGWSLMGGVIGWQSRFHWLLTGTVILLILCFFSFALFVVQGLWVPLVPSVLAFTFTGVCVVLCFPCLRQQQIYE
;
A
#
# COMPACT_ATOMS: atom_id res chain seq x y z
N SER A 1 -22.69 -18.35 0.22
CA SER A 1 -23.18 -16.98 0.01
C SER A 1 -24.27 -17.01 -1.05
N ASN A 2 -25.52 -16.68 -0.72
CA ASN A 2 -26.68 -16.65 -1.65
C ASN A 2 -26.99 -15.20 -2.08
N SER A 3 -25.97 -14.45 -2.51
CA SER A 3 -26.21 -13.13 -3.08
C SER A 3 -26.73 -13.26 -4.51
N PRO A 4 -27.80 -12.53 -4.90
CA PRO A 4 -28.31 -12.51 -6.27
C PRO A 4 -27.31 -11.89 -7.26
N CYS A 5 -26.29 -11.18 -6.77
CA CYS A 5 -25.20 -10.65 -7.57
C CYS A 5 -24.06 -11.68 -7.65
N THR A 6 -23.91 -12.32 -8.81
CA THR A 6 -22.84 -13.26 -9.16
C THR A 6 -21.71 -12.58 -9.93
N SER A 7 -21.34 -11.35 -9.54
CA SER A 7 -20.24 -10.66 -10.23
C SER A 7 -18.91 -11.34 -9.90
N GLN A 8 -18.22 -11.84 -10.92
CA GLN A 8 -16.89 -12.45 -10.77
C GLN A 8 -15.77 -11.40 -10.70
N THR A 9 -16.07 -10.14 -11.02
CA THR A 9 -15.09 -9.04 -11.06
C THR A 9 -15.58 -7.83 -10.27
N ALA A 10 -14.63 -7.09 -9.70
CA ALA A 10 -14.91 -5.86 -8.99
C ALA A 10 -15.36 -4.74 -9.95
N LEU A 11 -16.27 -3.87 -9.49
CA LEU A 11 -16.77 -2.73 -10.27
C LEU A 11 -15.63 -1.85 -10.79
N SER A 12 -14.66 -1.50 -9.93
CA SER A 12 -13.50 -0.70 -10.30
C SER A 12 -12.69 -1.31 -11.44
N LEU A 13 -12.52 -2.64 -11.42
CA LEU A 13 -11.82 -3.35 -12.49
C LEU A 13 -12.63 -3.35 -13.79
N GLN A 14 -13.92 -3.66 -13.73
CA GLN A 14 -14.80 -3.67 -14.91
C GLN A 14 -14.81 -2.31 -15.62
N VAL A 15 -15.01 -1.23 -14.86
CA VAL A 15 -15.06 0.13 -15.39
C VAL A 15 -13.72 0.53 -16.02
N ALA A 16 -12.61 0.23 -15.35
CA ALA A 16 -11.29 0.54 -15.89
C ALA A 16 -10.96 -0.29 -17.15
N GLN A 17 -11.29 -1.58 -17.16
CA GLN A 17 -11.10 -2.46 -18.32
C GLN A 17 -11.91 -2.01 -19.51
N GLU A 18 -13.20 -1.69 -19.35
CA GLU A 18 -14.04 -1.25 -20.46
C GLU A 18 -13.51 0.06 -21.05
N TYR A 19 -13.10 1.01 -20.20
CA TYR A 19 -12.49 2.25 -20.68
C TYR A 19 -11.19 2.00 -21.47
N LEU A 20 -10.28 1.19 -20.93
CA LEU A 20 -9.00 0.86 -21.57
C LEU A 20 -9.18 0.07 -22.86
N LEU A 21 -10.17 -0.82 -22.91
CA LEU A 21 -10.51 -1.59 -24.11
C LEU A 21 -11.05 -0.65 -25.21
N ARG A 22 -12.01 0.22 -24.88
CA ARG A 22 -12.66 1.11 -25.85
C ARG A 22 -11.72 2.19 -26.37
N GLN A 23 -10.97 2.84 -25.48
CA GLN A 23 -10.16 4.00 -25.82
C GLN A 23 -8.73 3.65 -26.25
N HIS A 24 -8.17 2.55 -25.75
CA HIS A 24 -6.76 2.20 -25.97
C HIS A 24 -6.55 0.78 -26.53
N GLN A 25 -7.63 0.03 -26.78
CA GLN A 25 -7.59 -1.36 -27.25
C GLN A 25 -6.72 -2.27 -26.36
N LEU A 26 -6.66 -1.99 -25.06
CA LEU A 26 -5.92 -2.78 -24.08
C LEU A 26 -6.85 -3.78 -23.39
N GLN A 27 -6.44 -5.04 -23.37
CA GLN A 27 -7.18 -6.14 -22.74
C GLN A 27 -6.47 -6.67 -21.50
N GLY A 28 -7.28 -7.18 -20.57
CA GLY A 28 -6.82 -7.84 -19.35
C GLY A 28 -6.82 -9.35 -19.50
N GLU A 29 -5.77 -10.00 -19.02
CA GLU A 29 -5.62 -11.44 -19.05
C GLU A 29 -4.99 -11.95 -17.75
N PHE A 30 -5.30 -13.19 -17.38
CA PHE A 30 -4.56 -13.89 -16.33
C PHE A 30 -3.40 -14.64 -16.96
N THR A 31 -2.21 -14.46 -16.40
CA THR A 31 -1.02 -15.22 -16.77
C THR A 31 -1.10 -16.65 -16.22
N SER A 32 -0.24 -17.54 -16.72
CA SER A 32 -0.13 -18.93 -16.24
C SER A 32 0.10 -19.09 -14.74
N ASN A 33 0.65 -18.05 -14.09
CA ASN A 33 0.98 -18.04 -12.67
C ASN A 33 -0.10 -17.35 -11.84
N ASP A 34 -1.35 -17.29 -12.33
CA ASP A 34 -2.48 -16.63 -11.67
C ASP A 34 -2.19 -15.16 -11.33
N ARG A 35 -1.44 -14.45 -12.20
CA ARG A 35 -1.22 -13.00 -12.06
C ARG A 35 -2.02 -12.24 -13.11
N PHE A 36 -2.73 -11.21 -12.68
CA PHE A 36 -3.53 -10.39 -13.57
C PHE A 36 -2.66 -9.36 -14.30
N ARG A 37 -2.76 -9.32 -15.61
CA ARG A 37 -2.04 -8.40 -16.48
C ARG A 37 -3.03 -7.57 -17.28
N LEU A 38 -2.80 -6.27 -17.38
CA LEU A 38 -3.60 -5.36 -18.20
C LEU A 38 -2.65 -4.51 -19.05
N GLY A 39 -2.67 -4.74 -20.37
CA GLY A 39 -1.68 -4.18 -21.28
C GLY A 39 -0.25 -4.66 -20.95
N LYS A 40 0.61 -3.74 -20.49
CA LYS A 40 1.99 -4.07 -20.06
C LYS A 40 2.14 -4.15 -18.54
N THR A 41 1.11 -3.76 -17.79
CA THR A 41 1.17 -3.63 -16.35
C THR A 41 0.75 -4.94 -15.70
N LEU A 42 1.59 -5.44 -14.80
CA LEU A 42 1.32 -6.62 -13.99
C LEU A 42 0.80 -6.16 -12.62
N PHE A 43 -0.36 -6.68 -12.23
CA PHE A 43 -0.91 -6.46 -10.90
C PHE A 43 -0.50 -7.65 -10.04
N GLN A 44 0.10 -7.38 -8.88
CA GLN A 44 0.54 -8.43 -7.96
C GLN A 44 -0.48 -8.60 -6.85
N ARG A 45 -0.98 -9.83 -6.71
CA ARG A 45 -1.92 -10.20 -5.65
C ARG A 45 -1.23 -10.20 -4.29
N ILE A 46 -1.93 -9.73 -3.26
CA ILE A 46 -1.53 -9.86 -1.86
C ILE A 46 -1.82 -11.29 -1.40
N SER A 47 -0.82 -11.91 -0.78
CA SER A 47 -0.95 -13.19 -0.07
C SER A 47 -1.21 -12.98 1.43
N SER A 48 -1.68 -14.01 2.12
CA SER A 48 -2.06 -13.94 3.54
C SER A 48 -0.90 -13.63 4.52
N ASN A 49 0.35 -13.67 4.05
CA ASN A 49 1.58 -13.45 4.82
C ASN A 49 2.49 -12.37 4.20
N ASP A 50 1.92 -11.46 3.42
CA ASP A 50 2.65 -10.42 2.69
C ASP A 50 2.83 -9.16 3.55
N GLY A 51 4.08 -8.84 3.90
CA GLY A 51 4.44 -7.67 4.69
C GLY A 51 3.70 -7.59 6.04
N GLY A 52 3.11 -6.44 6.33
CA GLY A 52 2.33 -6.24 7.56
C GLY A 52 0.96 -6.91 7.58
N TYR A 53 0.52 -7.52 6.49
CA TYR A 53 -0.76 -8.22 6.42
C TYR A 53 -0.56 -9.68 6.82
N GLN A 54 -0.87 -9.98 8.09
CA GLN A 54 -1.00 -11.35 8.58
C GLN A 54 -2.49 -11.69 8.65
N THR A 55 -2.86 -12.88 8.16
CA THR A 55 -4.25 -13.38 8.13
C THR A 55 -5.22 -12.61 7.23
N ALA A 56 -4.74 -11.98 6.15
CA ALA A 56 -5.66 -11.40 5.17
C ALA A 56 -6.52 -12.51 4.54
N GLU A 57 -7.85 -12.34 4.58
CA GLU A 57 -8.78 -13.16 3.80
C GLU A 57 -8.44 -12.98 2.32
N SER A 58 -7.74 -13.97 1.77
CA SER A 58 -7.26 -13.94 0.40
C SER A 58 -8.32 -14.43 -0.58
N GLU A 59 -9.61 -14.38 -0.22
CA GLU A 59 -10.68 -14.67 -1.18
C GLU A 59 -10.73 -13.59 -2.26
N GLY A 60 -10.53 -14.02 -3.51
CA GLY A 60 -10.46 -13.15 -4.69
C GLY A 60 -9.07 -12.56 -4.99
N TYR A 61 -9.03 -11.75 -6.04
CA TYR A 61 -7.80 -11.09 -6.50
C TYR A 61 -7.66 -9.70 -5.89
N GLN A 62 -6.87 -9.59 -4.82
CA GLN A 62 -6.72 -8.35 -4.06
C GLN A 62 -5.32 -7.76 -4.24
N ILE A 63 -5.24 -6.43 -4.35
CA ILE A 63 -3.99 -5.68 -4.50
C ILE A 63 -3.97 -4.49 -3.54
N LEU A 64 -2.78 -3.97 -3.22
CA LEU A 64 -2.65 -2.80 -2.34
C LEU A 64 -3.15 -1.54 -3.06
N LEU A 65 -3.89 -0.70 -2.33
CA LEU A 65 -4.42 0.57 -2.82
C LEU A 65 -3.47 1.72 -2.49
N ASN A 66 -2.87 2.29 -3.53
CA ASN A 66 -2.04 3.49 -3.53
C ASN A 66 -2.92 4.74 -3.69
N TYR A 67 -3.57 5.17 -2.61
CA TYR A 67 -4.46 6.34 -2.59
C TYR A 67 -3.77 7.61 -3.12
N ARG A 68 -4.49 8.41 -3.90
CA ARG A 68 -4.09 9.78 -4.25
C ARG A 68 -4.66 10.74 -3.21
N SER A 69 -3.80 11.57 -2.62
CA SER A 69 -4.16 12.44 -1.50
C SER A 69 -3.54 13.85 -1.58
N TYR A 70 -3.30 14.38 -2.79
CA TYR A 70 -2.62 15.68 -2.98
C TYR A 70 -3.18 16.83 -2.11
N ARG A 71 -4.51 16.98 -2.04
CA ARG A 71 -5.18 17.91 -1.11
C ARG A 71 -6.05 17.16 -0.10
N SER A 72 -6.81 16.19 -0.59
CA SER A 72 -7.65 15.31 0.20
C SER A 72 -7.84 14.01 -0.56
N PRO A 73 -7.94 12.84 0.11
CA PRO A 73 -8.31 11.58 -0.53
C PRO A 73 -9.75 11.60 -1.08
N LEU A 74 -10.57 12.58 -0.68
CA LEU A 74 -11.91 12.81 -1.21
C LEU A 74 -11.90 13.61 -2.52
N ASP A 75 -10.85 14.37 -2.79
CA ASP A 75 -10.73 15.27 -3.95
C ASP A 75 -10.07 14.55 -5.15
N ILE A 76 -10.54 13.33 -5.45
CA ILE A 76 -9.98 12.50 -6.52
C ILE A 76 -10.42 12.93 -7.92
N ALA A 77 -11.63 13.49 -8.04
CA ALA A 77 -12.22 13.91 -9.30
C ALA A 77 -13.25 15.05 -9.07
N PRO A 78 -13.58 15.85 -10.11
CA PRO A 78 -14.66 16.82 -10.03
C PRO A 78 -15.98 16.14 -9.63
N THR A 79 -16.61 16.63 -8.57
CA THR A 79 -17.90 16.10 -8.09
C THR A 79 -19.02 17.08 -8.42
N VAL A 80 -20.12 16.56 -8.96
CA VAL A 80 -21.35 17.31 -9.20
C VAL A 80 -22.52 16.64 -8.48
N THR A 81 -23.45 17.44 -7.95
CA THR A 81 -24.63 16.88 -7.29
C THR A 81 -25.67 16.43 -8.31
N LEU A 82 -26.44 15.38 -7.99
CA LEU A 82 -27.56 14.95 -8.83
C LEU A 82 -28.54 16.11 -9.11
N LYS A 83 -28.76 17.00 -8.13
CA LYS A 83 -29.59 18.20 -8.26
C LYS A 83 -29.07 19.16 -9.34
N GLN A 84 -27.76 19.36 -9.46
CA GLN A 84 -27.18 20.21 -10.50
C GLN A 84 -27.34 19.59 -11.89
N VAL A 85 -27.19 18.26 -12.00
CA VAL A 85 -27.42 17.51 -13.24
C VAL A 85 -28.87 17.66 -13.69
N LEU A 86 -29.83 17.43 -12.80
CA LEU A 86 -31.27 17.56 -13.09
C LEU A 86 -31.69 18.99 -13.47
N LYS A 87 -30.96 20.00 -13.00
CA LYS A 87 -31.17 21.42 -13.34
C LYS A 87 -30.45 21.86 -14.63
N GLY A 88 -29.73 20.97 -15.32
CA GLY A 88 -28.94 21.33 -16.50
C GLY A 88 -27.77 22.27 -16.19
N GLN A 89 -27.27 22.28 -14.95
CA GLN A 89 -26.20 23.19 -14.50
C GLN A 89 -24.79 22.59 -14.67
N VAL A 90 -24.68 21.43 -15.30
CA VAL A 90 -23.41 20.73 -15.52
C VAL A 90 -22.98 20.94 -16.97
N LYS A 91 -21.77 21.51 -17.15
CA LYS A 91 -21.18 21.67 -18.48
C LYS A 91 -20.93 20.30 -19.12
N PRO A 92 -21.24 20.09 -20.42
CA PRO A 92 -21.01 18.80 -21.09
C PRO A 92 -19.58 18.28 -20.98
N GLU A 93 -18.59 19.18 -20.95
CA GLU A 93 -17.15 18.87 -20.84
C GLU A 93 -16.76 18.09 -19.57
N VAL A 94 -17.57 18.18 -18.51
CA VAL A 94 -17.36 17.48 -17.24
C VAL A 94 -17.76 16.00 -17.34
N VAL A 95 -18.57 15.64 -18.33
CA VAL A 95 -19.18 14.31 -18.49
C VAL A 95 -18.68 13.60 -19.75
N LYS A 96 -18.56 14.33 -20.85
CA LYS A 96 -18.23 13.78 -22.17
C LYS A 96 -16.85 13.11 -22.16
N ASP A 97 -16.78 11.91 -22.74
CA ASP A 97 -15.55 11.11 -22.91
C ASP A 97 -14.80 10.80 -21.59
N ARG A 98 -15.52 10.81 -20.47
CA ARG A 98 -14.98 10.55 -19.13
C ARG A 98 -15.69 9.36 -18.47
N ILE A 99 -14.98 8.71 -17.55
CA ILE A 99 -15.60 7.78 -16.62
C ILE A 99 -16.40 8.59 -15.60
N VAL A 100 -17.69 8.28 -15.48
CA VAL A 100 -18.60 8.91 -14.52
C VAL A 100 -19.05 7.88 -13.51
N LEU A 101 -18.70 8.10 -12.25
CA LEU A 101 -19.13 7.26 -11.14
C LEU A 101 -20.28 7.96 -10.41
N ILE A 102 -21.37 7.24 -10.19
CA ILE A 102 -22.58 7.73 -9.52
C ILE A 102 -22.71 6.98 -8.21
N GLY A 103 -22.82 7.72 -7.10
CA GLY A 103 -22.99 7.14 -5.78
C GLY A 103 -23.33 8.17 -4.72
N VAL A 104 -23.51 7.68 -3.49
CA VAL A 104 -23.92 8.52 -2.35
C VAL A 104 -22.71 8.95 -1.55
N THR A 105 -22.64 10.24 -1.23
CA THR A 105 -21.58 10.81 -0.37
C THR A 105 -22.12 11.47 0.89
N ALA A 106 -23.45 11.57 1.04
CA ALA A 106 -24.08 12.16 2.20
C ALA A 106 -23.97 11.22 3.42
N ALA A 107 -23.42 11.73 4.52
CA ALA A 107 -23.23 10.97 5.77
C ALA A 107 -24.56 10.62 6.48
N SER A 108 -25.67 11.21 6.05
CA SER A 108 -27.00 11.01 6.64
C SER A 108 -27.74 9.87 5.93
N GLY A 109 -27.57 8.64 6.42
CA GLY A 109 -28.48 7.52 6.16
C GLY A 109 -28.07 6.50 5.10
N ALA A 110 -26.94 6.67 4.39
CA ALA A 110 -26.44 5.68 3.45
C ALA A 110 -25.33 4.82 4.09
N SER A 111 -25.37 3.51 3.84
CA SER A 111 -24.45 2.51 4.41
C SER A 111 -23.19 2.26 3.58
N ASP A 112 -23.00 2.94 2.45
CA ASP A 112 -21.86 2.73 1.54
C ASP A 112 -20.67 3.62 1.92
N PHE A 113 -20.13 3.39 3.11
CA PHE A 113 -18.92 4.03 3.61
C PHE A 113 -17.90 2.97 4.00
N VAL A 114 -16.65 3.18 3.60
CA VAL A 114 -15.56 2.25 3.81
C VAL A 114 -14.53 2.88 4.74
N SER A 115 -14.09 2.12 5.75
CA SER A 115 -12.97 2.50 6.60
C SER A 115 -11.67 2.39 5.80
N THR A 116 -10.88 3.46 5.80
CA THR A 116 -9.60 3.54 5.09
C THR A 116 -8.53 4.07 6.04
N PRO A 117 -7.22 4.01 5.68
CA PRO A 117 -6.17 4.64 6.47
C PRO A 117 -6.35 6.16 6.68
N TYR A 118 -7.23 6.80 5.91
CA TYR A 118 -7.57 8.21 6.04
C TYR A 118 -8.77 8.47 6.97
N SER A 119 -9.43 7.42 7.44
CA SER A 119 -10.51 7.50 8.41
C SER A 119 -9.90 7.73 9.80
N THR A 120 -10.26 8.84 10.45
CA THR A 120 -9.77 9.17 11.79
C THR A 120 -10.66 8.49 12.83
N GLU A 121 -10.05 7.81 13.81
CA GLU A 121 -10.79 7.20 14.91
C GLU A 121 -11.63 8.23 15.66
N GLY A 122 -12.90 7.90 15.95
CA GLY A 122 -13.79 8.72 16.78
C GLY A 122 -14.67 9.73 16.02
N LYS A 123 -14.56 9.86 14.69
CA LYS A 123 -15.49 10.67 13.89
C LYS A 123 -16.13 9.81 12.79
N THR A 124 -17.37 9.37 13.03
CA THR A 124 -18.23 8.66 12.06
C THR A 124 -18.38 9.40 10.73
N HIS A 125 -18.15 10.72 10.70
CA HIS A 125 -18.20 11.55 9.49
C HIS A 125 -16.92 11.53 8.62
N GLN A 126 -15.89 10.74 8.96
CA GLN A 126 -14.61 10.69 8.23
C GLN A 126 -14.35 9.35 7.51
N GLN A 127 -15.35 8.47 7.39
CA GLN A 127 -15.24 7.32 6.50
C GLN A 127 -15.26 7.75 5.03
N MET A 128 -14.59 7.00 4.17
CA MET A 128 -14.55 7.31 2.74
C MET A 128 -15.86 6.83 2.10
N PRO A 129 -16.61 7.67 1.37
CA PRO A 129 -17.75 7.19 0.60
C PRO A 129 -17.33 6.09 -0.38
N GLY A 130 -18.13 5.04 -0.52
CA GLY A 130 -17.79 3.87 -1.36
C GLY A 130 -17.51 4.27 -2.81
N VAL A 131 -18.27 5.20 -3.37
CA VAL A 131 -18.01 5.75 -4.73
C VAL A 131 -16.65 6.42 -4.86
N ILE A 132 -16.14 7.05 -3.80
CA ILE A 132 -14.81 7.66 -3.77
C ILE A 132 -13.73 6.58 -3.67
N ALA A 133 -13.96 5.52 -2.88
CA ALA A 133 -13.06 4.36 -2.86
C ALA A 133 -12.98 3.68 -4.24
N GLN A 134 -14.12 3.52 -4.92
CA GLN A 134 -14.17 3.03 -6.30
C GLN A 134 -13.40 3.96 -7.26
N ALA A 135 -13.55 5.28 -7.11
CA ALA A 135 -12.80 6.25 -7.90
C ALA A 135 -11.28 6.16 -7.68
N GLN A 136 -10.83 5.96 -6.43
CA GLN A 136 -9.42 5.74 -6.11
C GLN A 136 -8.89 4.45 -6.76
N MET A 137 -9.66 3.35 -6.72
CA MET A 137 -9.29 2.09 -7.36
C MET A 137 -9.23 2.21 -8.89
N VAL A 138 -10.23 2.81 -9.53
CA VAL A 138 -10.23 3.05 -10.99
C VAL A 138 -9.05 3.94 -11.37
N SER A 139 -8.82 5.03 -10.63
CA SER A 139 -7.69 5.94 -10.87
C SER A 139 -6.36 5.22 -10.78
N GLN A 140 -6.16 4.34 -9.79
CA GLN A 140 -4.96 3.52 -9.69
C GLN A 140 -4.75 2.63 -10.91
N ILE A 141 -5.76 1.88 -11.33
CA ILE A 141 -5.65 0.97 -12.48
C ILE A 141 -5.27 1.75 -13.74
N LEU A 142 -5.99 2.84 -14.03
CA LEU A 142 -5.71 3.67 -15.21
C LEU A 142 -4.31 4.29 -15.15
N SER A 143 -3.91 4.85 -14.02
CA SER A 143 -2.59 5.48 -13.87
C SER A 143 -1.46 4.45 -14.00
N ALA A 144 -1.66 3.24 -13.50
CA ALA A 144 -0.66 2.18 -13.58
C ALA A 144 -0.51 1.65 -15.02
N VAL A 145 -1.61 1.65 -15.80
CA VAL A 145 -1.60 1.17 -17.19
C VAL A 145 -1.15 2.24 -18.18
N LEU A 146 -1.63 3.48 -18.03
CA LEU A 146 -1.40 4.58 -18.98
C LEU A 146 -0.16 5.40 -18.64
N ASP A 147 0.02 5.72 -17.35
CA ASP A 147 1.09 6.63 -16.90
C ASP A 147 2.29 5.89 -16.29
N GLY A 148 2.20 4.56 -16.14
CA GLY A 148 3.23 3.76 -15.46
C GLY A 148 3.39 4.08 -13.97
N ARG A 149 2.35 4.61 -13.32
CA ARG A 149 2.38 4.90 -11.88
C ARG A 149 2.69 3.62 -11.09
N PRO A 150 3.68 3.61 -10.18
CA PRO A 150 4.03 2.43 -9.42
C PRO A 150 2.86 1.95 -8.56
N LEU A 151 2.60 0.64 -8.63
CA LEU A 151 1.69 -0.06 -7.74
C LEU A 151 2.41 -0.33 -6.42
N LEU A 152 1.66 -0.35 -5.31
CA LEU A 152 2.24 -0.77 -4.05
C LEU A 152 2.49 -2.28 -4.08
N SER A 153 3.71 -2.67 -3.75
CA SER A 153 4.13 -4.07 -3.66
C SER A 153 4.93 -4.29 -2.39
N VAL A 154 4.90 -5.52 -1.88
CA VAL A 154 5.80 -5.96 -0.81
C VAL A 154 6.80 -6.96 -1.36
N TRP A 155 7.83 -7.22 -0.58
CA TRP A 155 8.74 -8.33 -0.85
C TRP A 155 8.09 -9.68 -0.56
N THR A 156 8.66 -10.71 -1.18
CA THR A 156 8.35 -12.08 -0.81
C THR A 156 8.84 -12.37 0.61
N PHE A 157 8.23 -13.36 1.24
CA PHE A 157 8.59 -13.80 2.59
C PHE A 157 10.12 -13.99 2.79
N TRP A 158 10.80 -14.63 1.83
CA TRP A 158 12.24 -14.89 1.96
C TRP A 158 13.10 -13.63 1.80
N GLU A 159 12.71 -12.70 0.94
CA GLU A 159 13.38 -11.40 0.80
C GLU A 159 13.27 -10.60 2.10
N GLU A 160 12.10 -10.61 2.75
CA GLU A 160 11.91 -9.98 4.06
C GLU A 160 12.78 -10.63 5.14
N VAL A 161 12.80 -11.96 5.21
CA VAL A 161 13.63 -12.71 6.18
C VAL A 161 15.11 -12.39 6.00
N LEU A 162 15.62 -12.44 4.76
CA LEU A 162 17.03 -12.13 4.47
C LEU A 162 17.37 -10.68 4.83
N TRP A 163 16.47 -9.75 4.54
CA TRP A 163 16.65 -8.34 4.88
C TRP A 163 16.74 -8.13 6.39
N ILE A 164 15.78 -8.64 7.16
CA ILE A 164 15.75 -8.51 8.63
C ILE A 164 16.98 -9.19 9.24
N TRP A 165 17.36 -10.37 8.74
CA TRP A 165 18.55 -11.08 9.19
C TRP A 165 19.84 -10.29 8.92
N GLY A 166 19.95 -9.65 7.74
CA GLY A 166 21.07 -8.77 7.42
C GLY A 166 21.20 -7.59 8.37
N TRP A 167 20.09 -6.93 8.71
CA TRP A 167 20.08 -5.83 9.68
C TRP A 167 20.39 -6.29 11.10
N SER A 168 19.93 -7.49 11.48
CA SER A 168 20.27 -8.15 12.74
C SER A 168 21.79 -8.40 12.87
N LEU A 169 22.42 -8.96 11.83
CA LEU A 169 23.87 -9.17 11.81
C LEU A 169 24.63 -7.85 11.87
N MET A 170 24.21 -6.85 11.09
CA MET A 170 24.89 -5.57 11.04
C MET A 170 24.83 -4.86 12.40
N GLY A 171 23.69 -4.94 13.09
CA GLY A 171 23.54 -4.43 14.46
C GLY A 171 24.54 -5.08 15.42
N GLY A 172 24.63 -6.41 15.41
CA GLY A 172 25.61 -7.15 16.23
C GLY A 172 27.07 -6.77 15.93
N VAL A 173 27.45 -6.68 14.65
CA VAL A 173 28.83 -6.37 14.22
C VAL A 173 29.24 -4.96 14.66
N ILE A 174 28.38 -3.97 14.47
CA ILE A 174 28.70 -2.59 14.85
C ILE A 174 28.71 -2.45 16.38
N GLY A 175 27.86 -3.19 17.09
CA GLY A 175 27.86 -3.24 18.56
C GLY A 175 29.17 -3.81 19.11
N TRP A 176 29.73 -4.80 18.43
CA TRP A 176 31.05 -5.36 18.73
C TRP A 176 32.18 -4.36 18.46
N GLN A 177 32.24 -3.81 17.24
CA GLN A 177 33.38 -2.99 16.78
C GLN A 177 33.41 -1.60 17.41
N SER A 178 32.25 -0.97 17.52
CA SER A 178 32.12 0.45 17.87
C SER A 178 31.42 0.65 19.21
N ARG A 179 31.70 -0.22 20.19
CA ARG A 179 31.04 -0.24 21.50
C ARG A 179 30.83 1.13 22.15
N PHE A 180 31.85 1.97 22.18
CA PHE A 180 31.80 3.29 22.83
C PHE A 180 31.03 4.34 22.01
N HIS A 181 31.00 4.19 20.68
CA HIS A 181 30.32 5.10 19.76
C HIS A 181 29.03 4.52 19.18
N TRP A 182 28.57 3.37 19.70
CA TRP A 182 27.47 2.58 19.16
C TRP A 182 26.21 3.42 18.96
N LEU A 183 25.89 4.29 19.90
CA LEU A 183 24.72 5.16 19.82
C LEU A 183 24.82 6.07 18.59
N LEU A 184 25.95 6.74 18.39
CA LEU A 184 26.13 7.65 17.25
C LEU A 184 26.17 6.89 15.92
N THR A 185 26.96 5.82 15.82
CA THR A 185 27.07 5.03 14.59
C THR A 185 25.76 4.32 14.25
N GLY A 186 25.07 3.78 15.25
CA GLY A 186 23.78 3.11 15.10
C GLY A 186 22.70 4.07 14.64
N THR A 187 22.60 5.27 15.25
CA THR A 187 21.63 6.29 14.81
C THR A 187 21.84 6.71 13.36
N VAL A 188 23.09 6.96 12.94
CA VAL A 188 23.39 7.33 11.55
C VAL A 188 22.93 6.23 10.58
N ILE A 189 23.20 4.97 10.90
CA ILE A 189 22.84 3.83 10.06
C ILE A 189 21.32 3.64 9.99
N LEU A 190 20.62 3.81 11.11
CA LEU A 190 19.14 3.75 11.12
C LEU A 190 18.52 4.90 10.32
N LEU A 191 19.11 6.10 10.33
CA LEU A 191 18.66 7.21 9.49
C LEU A 191 18.84 6.88 8.00
N ILE A 192 19.97 6.27 7.62
CA ILE A 192 20.21 5.81 6.25
C ILE A 192 19.19 4.74 5.85
N LEU A 193 18.93 3.76 6.72
CA LEU A 193 17.91 2.73 6.50
C LEU A 193 16.52 3.35 6.30
N CYS A 194 16.13 4.28 7.16
CA CYS A 194 14.84 4.97 7.08
C CYS A 194 14.72 5.75 5.76
N PHE A 195 15.74 6.53 5.41
CA PHE A 195 15.78 7.28 4.16
C PHE A 195 15.70 6.37 2.94
N PHE A 196 16.49 5.29 2.90
CA PHE A 196 16.50 4.33 1.80
C PHE A 196 15.15 3.61 1.65
N SER A 197 14.56 3.18 2.77
CA SER A 197 13.25 2.52 2.78
C SER A 197 12.15 3.46 2.29
N PHE A 198 12.20 4.72 2.71
CA PHE A 198 11.28 5.76 2.23
C PHE A 198 11.45 6.04 0.73
N ALA A 199 12.69 6.11 0.24
CA ALA A 199 12.96 6.31 -1.17
C ALA A 199 12.43 5.15 -2.04
N LEU A 200 12.63 3.90 -1.61
CA LEU A 200 12.04 2.73 -2.28
C LEU A 200 10.52 2.79 -2.33
N PHE A 201 9.89 3.16 -1.22
CA PHE A 201 8.44 3.29 -1.15
C PHE A 201 7.91 4.38 -2.10
N VAL A 202 8.52 5.55 -2.14
CA VAL A 202 8.05 6.68 -2.96
C VAL A 202 8.33 6.48 -4.45
N VAL A 203 9.50 5.96 -4.82
CA VAL A 203 9.93 5.85 -6.23
C VAL A 203 9.38 4.58 -6.87
N GLN A 204 9.43 3.44 -6.17
CA GLN A 204 9.09 2.14 -6.74
C GLN A 204 7.74 1.60 -6.25
N GLY A 205 7.12 2.21 -5.24
CA GLY A 205 5.95 1.64 -4.57
C GLY A 205 6.30 0.43 -3.70
N LEU A 206 7.59 0.18 -3.42
CA LEU A 206 8.04 -1.00 -2.70
C LEU A 206 8.01 -0.74 -1.19
N TRP A 207 7.16 -1.47 -0.48
CA TRP A 207 7.08 -1.44 0.97
C TRP A 207 7.98 -2.51 1.60
N VAL A 208 9.12 -2.09 2.13
CA VAL A 208 10.10 -2.96 2.81
C VAL A 208 9.87 -3.01 4.34
N PRO A 209 10.27 -4.08 5.04
CA PRO A 209 9.99 -4.27 6.47
C PRO A 209 10.89 -3.40 7.37
N LEU A 210 10.65 -2.09 7.37
CA LEU A 210 11.43 -1.10 8.13
C LEU A 210 11.39 -1.35 9.63
N VAL A 211 10.18 -1.52 10.20
CA VAL A 211 10.01 -1.67 11.66
C VAL A 211 10.72 -2.91 12.21
N PRO A 212 10.52 -4.12 11.65
CA PRO A 212 11.27 -5.30 12.08
C PRO A 212 12.78 -5.14 11.94
N SER A 213 13.26 -4.47 10.87
CA SER A 213 14.69 -4.26 10.63
C SER A 213 15.32 -3.34 11.68
N VAL A 214 14.65 -2.23 12.02
CA VAL A 214 15.08 -1.30 13.07
C VAL A 214 15.13 -2.03 14.42
N LEU A 215 14.10 -2.81 14.75
CA LEU A 215 14.05 -3.59 15.99
C LEU A 215 15.16 -4.65 16.05
N ALA A 216 15.37 -5.41 14.97
CA ALA A 216 16.41 -6.43 14.92
C ALA A 216 17.82 -5.83 15.06
N PHE A 217 18.10 -4.73 14.34
CA PHE A 217 19.37 -4.02 14.43
C PHE A 217 19.64 -3.47 15.83
N THR A 218 18.65 -2.79 16.42
CA THR A 218 18.78 -2.18 17.75
C THR A 218 18.92 -3.23 18.84
N PHE A 219 18.09 -4.27 18.81
CA PHE A 219 18.12 -5.34 19.80
C PHE A 219 19.45 -6.07 19.81
N THR A 220 19.92 -6.55 18.66
CA THR A 220 21.19 -7.27 18.57
C THR A 220 22.39 -6.42 18.96
N GLY A 221 22.44 -5.17 18.51
CA GLY A 221 23.53 -4.27 18.86
C GLY A 221 23.56 -3.93 20.35
N VAL A 222 22.41 -3.66 20.97
CA VAL A 222 22.31 -3.46 22.42
C VAL A 222 22.71 -4.71 23.18
N CYS A 223 22.25 -5.90 22.77
CA CYS A 223 22.64 -7.16 23.38
C CYS A 223 24.16 -7.38 23.34
N VAL A 224 24.82 -7.14 22.20
CA VAL A 224 26.28 -7.28 22.09
C VAL A 224 27.01 -6.23 22.93
N VAL A 225 26.55 -4.98 22.92
CA VAL A 225 27.15 -3.93 23.75
C VAL A 225 26.95 -4.22 25.24
N LEU A 226 25.82 -4.76 25.70
CA LEU A 226 25.60 -4.99 27.14
C LEU A 226 26.17 -6.32 27.63
N CYS A 227 25.96 -7.42 26.90
CA CYS A 227 26.28 -8.76 27.39
C CYS A 227 27.74 -9.18 27.15
N PHE A 228 28.41 -8.67 26.11
CA PHE A 228 29.74 -9.14 25.74
C PHE A 228 30.84 -8.93 26.82
N PRO A 229 30.88 -7.80 27.56
CA PRO A 229 31.82 -7.64 28.68
C PRO A 229 31.47 -8.50 29.88
N CYS A 230 30.18 -8.75 30.12
CA CYS A 230 29.71 -9.58 31.24
C CYS A 230 30.23 -11.01 31.07
N LEU A 231 30.08 -11.57 29.86
CA LEU A 231 30.61 -12.90 29.52
C LEU A 231 32.13 -12.94 29.57
N ARG A 232 32.82 -11.89 29.10
CA ARG A 232 34.28 -11.82 29.14
C ARG A 232 34.81 -11.69 30.57
N GLN A 233 34.11 -11.01 31.47
CA GLN A 233 34.50 -10.95 32.89
C GLN A 233 34.32 -12.30 33.56
N GLN A 234 33.21 -13.01 33.34
CA GLN A 234 33.00 -14.34 33.93
C GLN A 234 34.10 -15.34 33.52
N GLN A 235 34.55 -15.33 32.27
CA GLN A 235 35.67 -16.17 31.80
C GLN A 235 37.04 -15.84 32.39
N ILE A 236 37.23 -14.67 33.01
CA ILE A 236 38.49 -14.28 33.65
C ILE A 236 38.52 -14.70 35.14
N TYR A 237 37.36 -14.97 35.73
CA TYR A 237 37.21 -15.35 37.15
C TYR A 237 37.00 -16.86 37.37
N GLU A 238 36.97 -17.67 36.30
CA GLU A 238 37.13 -19.14 36.33
C GLU A 238 38.56 -19.54 35.92
#